data_AF-L8JAC2-F1
#
_entry.id   AF-L8JAC2-F1
#
_cell.length_a   1.000
_cell.length_b   1.000
_cell.length_c   1.000
_cell.angle_alpha   90.00
_cell.angle_beta   90.00
_cell.angle_gamma   90.00
#
_symmetry.space_group_name_H-M   'P 1'
#
loop_
_entity.id
_entity.type
_entity.pdbx_description
1 polymer ?
#
loop_
_entity_poly.entity_id
_entity_poly.type
_entity_poly.pdbx_seq_one_letter_code
_entity_poly.pdbx_strand_id
1 'polypeptide(L)'
;MVLSMALVIASCAATPQKLRSSKPVLEQGSIQDPDYIATCIADGWENMDYIIYSPVVSYRPTSSGYEVTQYIDGTLTHLADIENTQPGSEVKVYTPSLNVGEDSAVSIVERCMLEN
;
A
#
# COMPACT_ATOMS: atom_id res chain seq x y z
N MET A 1 -17.87 -37.62 26.64
CA MET A 1 -16.88 -37.07 25.70
C MET A 1 -17.28 -35.63 25.38
N VAL A 2 -16.56 -34.66 25.92
CA VAL A 2 -16.79 -33.24 25.62
C VAL A 2 -16.03 -32.96 24.32
N LEU A 3 -16.76 -32.81 23.22
CA LEU A 3 -16.19 -32.52 21.91
C LEU A 3 -15.86 -31.03 21.86
N SER A 4 -14.65 -30.68 22.28
CA SER A 4 -14.11 -29.32 22.17
C SER A 4 -13.96 -28.96 20.70
N MET A 5 -14.94 -28.23 20.18
CA MET A 5 -14.91 -27.58 18.88
C MET A 5 -13.82 -26.49 18.93
N ALA A 6 -12.63 -26.79 18.41
CA ALA A 6 -11.59 -25.80 18.23
C ALA A 6 -12.09 -24.74 17.24
N LEU A 7 -12.39 -23.54 17.73
CA LEU A 7 -12.56 -22.36 16.88
C LEU A 7 -11.20 -22.07 16.24
N VAL A 8 -11.05 -22.48 14.98
CA VAL A 8 -9.98 -21.99 14.11
C VAL A 8 -10.29 -20.52 13.86
N ILE A 9 -9.69 -19.64 14.67
CA ILE A 9 -9.58 -18.21 14.37
C ILE A 9 -8.67 -18.08 13.15
N ALA A 10 -9.24 -18.29 11.96
CA ALA A 10 -8.66 -17.78 10.73
C ALA A 10 -8.79 -16.26 10.79
N SER A 11 -7.80 -15.59 11.37
CA SER A 11 -7.63 -14.15 11.14
C SER A 11 -7.47 -13.98 9.64
N CYS A 12 -8.50 -13.46 8.97
CA CYS A 12 -8.46 -13.15 7.55
C CYS A 12 -7.43 -12.03 7.33
N ALA A 13 -6.16 -12.39 7.18
CA ALA A 13 -5.12 -11.45 6.83
C ALA A 13 -5.52 -10.72 5.53
N ALA A 14 -5.37 -9.40 5.51
CA ALA A 14 -5.57 -8.63 4.30
C ALA A 14 -4.47 -9.00 3.30
N THR A 15 -4.86 -9.47 2.11
CA THR A 15 -3.94 -9.73 1.00
C THR A 15 -4.03 -8.57 0.00
N PRO A 16 -2.99 -8.31 -0.81
CA PRO A 16 -3.07 -7.28 -1.85
C PRO A 16 -4.28 -7.48 -2.78
N GLN A 17 -4.54 -8.73 -3.18
CA GLN A 17 -5.71 -9.08 -3.99
C GLN A 17 -7.05 -8.73 -3.31
N LYS A 18 -7.14 -8.92 -1.99
CA LYS A 18 -8.34 -8.56 -1.24
C LYS A 18 -8.50 -7.05 -1.14
N LEU A 19 -7.41 -6.29 -0.97
CA LEU A 19 -7.46 -4.82 -0.96
C LEU A 19 -7.93 -4.25 -2.31
N ARG A 20 -7.46 -4.80 -3.43
CA ARG A 20 -7.91 -4.41 -4.78
C ARG A 20 -9.41 -4.62 -5.04
N SER A 21 -10.08 -5.46 -4.25
CA SER A 21 -11.53 -5.64 -4.35
C SER A 21 -12.33 -4.48 -3.73
N SER A 22 -11.66 -3.57 -3.03
CA SER A 22 -12.23 -2.35 -2.48
C SER A 22 -11.92 -1.13 -3.35
N LYS A 23 -12.65 -0.04 -3.15
CA LYS A 23 -12.37 1.23 -3.83
C LYS A 23 -11.02 1.78 -3.33
N PRO A 24 -10.12 2.24 -4.21
CA PRO A 24 -8.90 2.91 -3.79
C PRO A 24 -9.22 4.18 -2.98
N VAL A 25 -8.40 4.47 -1.98
CA VAL A 25 -8.46 5.73 -1.21
C VAL A 25 -7.83 6.89 -1.96
N LEU A 26 -6.91 6.58 -2.88
CA LEU A 26 -6.31 7.53 -3.81
C LEU A 26 -6.22 6.87 -5.18
N GLU A 27 -6.65 7.57 -6.22
CA GLU A 27 -6.52 7.15 -7.62
C GLU A 27 -6.22 8.40 -8.44
N GLN A 28 -4.99 8.51 -8.92
CA GLN A 28 -4.51 9.73 -9.59
C GLN A 28 -3.44 9.40 -10.64
N GLY A 29 -3.47 10.14 -11.75
CA GLY A 29 -2.41 10.10 -12.76
C GLY A 29 -1.27 11.09 -12.44
N SER A 30 -0.05 10.72 -12.81
CA SER A 30 1.15 11.56 -12.76
C SER A 30 1.91 11.51 -14.08
N ILE A 31 2.68 12.54 -14.36
CA ILE A 31 3.62 12.59 -15.50
C ILE A 31 4.96 11.91 -15.15
N GLN A 32 5.16 11.52 -13.90
CA GLN A 32 6.40 10.91 -13.45
C GLN A 32 6.53 9.46 -13.93
N ASP A 33 7.77 8.99 -13.99
CA ASP A 33 8.05 7.59 -14.30
C ASP A 33 7.53 6.67 -13.18
N PRO A 34 6.88 5.54 -13.53
CA PRO A 34 6.34 4.62 -12.54
C PRO A 34 7.41 4.03 -11.59
N ASP A 35 8.66 3.85 -12.04
CA ASP A 35 9.76 3.37 -11.19
C ASP A 35 10.20 4.43 -10.19
N TYR A 36 10.26 5.69 -10.63
CA TYR A 36 10.55 6.83 -9.76
C TYR A 36 9.51 6.94 -8.64
N ILE A 37 8.21 6.88 -8.99
CA ILE A 37 7.13 6.94 -8.00
C ILE A 37 7.22 5.75 -7.04
N ALA A 38 7.38 4.53 -7.56
CA ALA A 38 7.44 3.33 -6.73
C ALA A 38 8.63 3.38 -5.74
N THR A 39 9.79 3.85 -6.20
CA THR A 39 10.97 4.04 -5.35
C THR A 39 10.74 5.12 -4.29
N CYS A 40 10.20 6.28 -4.68
CA CYS A 40 9.89 7.37 -3.74
C CYS A 40 8.88 6.94 -2.65
N ILE A 41 7.85 6.18 -3.03
CA ILE A 41 6.87 5.64 -2.08
C ILE A 41 7.53 4.65 -1.13
N ALA A 42 8.35 3.72 -1.66
CA ALA A 42 9.04 2.74 -0.83
C ALA A 42 9.95 3.43 0.19
N ASP A 43 10.81 4.34 -0.25
CA ASP A 43 11.70 5.12 0.61
C ASP A 43 10.91 5.92 1.65
N GLY A 44 9.83 6.60 1.23
CA GLY A 44 9.00 7.37 2.13
C GLY A 44 8.34 6.51 3.21
N TRP A 45 7.79 5.36 2.84
CA TRP A 45 7.13 4.44 3.76
C TRP A 45 8.09 3.71 4.70
N GLU A 46 9.31 3.39 4.26
CA GLU A 46 10.37 2.81 5.10
C GLU A 46 10.84 3.78 6.19
N ASN A 47 10.84 5.08 5.89
CA ASN A 47 11.30 6.13 6.81
C ASN A 47 10.18 6.74 7.67
N MET A 48 8.98 6.15 7.67
CA MET A 48 7.91 6.56 8.57
C MET A 48 8.22 6.14 10.01
N ASP A 49 8.19 7.11 10.93
CA ASP A 49 8.40 6.87 12.35
C ASP A 49 7.08 6.44 13.03
N TYR A 50 6.98 5.17 13.40
CA TYR A 50 5.90 4.69 14.26
C TYR A 50 6.47 4.40 15.66
N ILE A 51 5.83 4.96 16.68
CA ILE A 51 6.30 4.96 18.08
C ILE A 51 6.69 3.56 18.61
N ILE A 52 6.04 2.50 18.13
CA ILE A 52 6.17 1.13 18.66
C ILE A 52 6.64 0.14 17.59
N TYR A 53 6.49 0.45 16.31
CA TYR A 53 6.67 -0.50 15.21
C TYR A 53 7.60 0.06 14.14
N SER A 54 8.33 -0.81 13.46
CA SER A 54 9.01 -0.41 12.23
C SER A 54 8.19 -0.88 11.04
N PRO A 55 7.96 -0.01 10.03
CA PRO A 55 7.27 -0.44 8.83
C PRO A 55 8.16 -1.43 8.08
N VAL A 56 7.54 -2.48 7.54
CA VAL A 56 8.18 -3.35 6.55
C VAL A 56 7.57 -3.02 5.21
N VAL A 57 8.42 -2.62 4.27
CA VAL A 57 7.99 -2.30 2.91
C VAL A 57 8.43 -3.42 1.98
N SER A 58 7.54 -3.81 1.07
CA SER A 58 7.87 -4.70 -0.04
C SER A 58 7.62 -3.97 -1.35
N TYR A 59 8.64 -3.96 -2.19
CA TYR A 59 8.64 -3.43 -3.54
C TYR A 59 8.70 -4.59 -4.54
N ARG A 60 7.85 -4.56 -5.56
CA ARG A 60 7.75 -5.64 -6.55
C ARG A 60 7.38 -5.11 -7.94
N PRO A 61 8.21 -5.38 -8.97
CA PRO A 61 7.81 -5.17 -10.36
C PRO A 61 6.64 -6.08 -10.77
N THR A 62 5.72 -5.55 -11.57
CA THR A 62 4.57 -6.26 -12.13
C THR A 62 4.65 -6.24 -13.67
N SER A 63 3.69 -6.87 -14.35
CA SER A 63 3.61 -6.83 -15.81
C SER A 63 3.28 -5.44 -16.37
N SER A 64 2.68 -4.56 -15.57
CA SER A 64 2.19 -3.24 -15.98
C SER A 64 2.88 -2.08 -15.25
N GLY A 65 3.78 -2.34 -14.28
CA GLY A 65 4.46 -1.32 -13.51
C GLY A 65 5.01 -1.89 -12.20
N TYR A 66 4.56 -1.36 -11.06
CA TYR A 66 5.09 -1.70 -9.74
C TYR A 66 3.98 -1.85 -8.69
N GLU A 67 4.26 -2.67 -7.68
CA GLU A 67 3.47 -2.89 -6.48
C GLU A 67 4.35 -2.54 -5.27
N VAL A 68 3.89 -1.63 -4.42
CA VAL A 68 4.53 -1.30 -3.14
C VAL A 68 3.55 -1.59 -2.03
N THR A 69 3.98 -2.31 -1.00
CA THR A 69 3.14 -2.67 0.16
C THR A 69 3.82 -2.26 1.45
N GLN A 70 3.03 -1.77 2.39
CA GLN A 70 3.49 -1.46 3.75
C GLN A 70 2.83 -2.43 4.73
N TYR A 71 3.65 -2.97 5.63
CA TYR A 71 3.22 -3.80 6.73
C TYR A 71 3.62 -3.16 8.05
N ILE A 72 2.68 -3.09 8.99
CA ILE A 72 2.94 -2.64 10.37
C ILE A 72 2.51 -3.78 11.28
N ASP A 73 3.41 -4.22 12.16
CA ASP A 73 3.19 -5.36 13.06
C ASP A 73 2.68 -6.61 12.31
N GLY A 74 3.26 -6.89 11.14
CA GLY A 74 2.87 -8.01 10.28
C GLY A 74 1.52 -7.86 9.56
N THR A 75 0.83 -6.75 9.74
CA THR A 75 -0.46 -6.46 9.10
C THR A 75 -0.26 -5.58 7.87
N LEU A 76 -0.78 -5.99 6.71
CA LEU A 76 -0.80 -5.17 5.50
C LEU A 76 -1.66 -3.92 5.74
N THR A 77 -1.05 -2.75 5.80
CA THR A 77 -1.71 -1.46 6.05
C THR A 77 -1.93 -0.68 4.77
N HIS A 78 -0.98 -0.72 3.84
CA HIS A 78 -1.10 0.00 2.58
C HIS A 78 -0.63 -0.84 1.40
N LEU A 79 -1.30 -0.63 0.27
CA LEU A 79 -0.93 -1.15 -1.04
C LEU A 79 -0.97 0.02 -2.02
N ALA A 80 0.13 0.29 -2.70
CA ALA A 80 0.19 1.19 -3.85
C ALA A 80 0.46 0.36 -5.11
N ASP A 81 -0.44 0.46 -6.07
CA ASP A 81 -0.24 -0.03 -7.43
C ASP A 81 0.13 1.17 -8.31
N ILE A 82 1.26 1.09 -9.01
CA ILE A 82 1.77 2.10 -9.91
C ILE A 82 1.81 1.49 -11.30
N GLU A 83 0.87 1.87 -12.15
CA GLU A 83 0.78 1.37 -13.53
C GLU A 83 1.41 2.36 -14.50
N ASN A 84 2.12 1.83 -15.50
CA ASN A 84 2.68 2.63 -16.58
C ASN A 84 1.55 3.11 -17.51
N THR A 85 1.51 4.41 -17.76
CA THR A 85 0.60 5.04 -18.73
C THR A 85 1.39 5.91 -19.70
N GLN A 86 0.85 6.25 -20.87
CA GLN A 86 1.50 7.24 -21.73
C GLN A 86 0.85 8.60 -21.48
N PRO A 87 1.57 9.63 -20.97
CA PRO A 87 3.03 9.78 -20.88
C PRO A 87 3.68 9.60 -19.47
N GLY A 88 3.06 8.91 -18.50
CA GLY A 88 3.62 8.75 -17.15
C GLY A 88 3.10 7.52 -16.40
N SER A 89 2.34 7.73 -15.33
CA SER A 89 1.83 6.63 -14.50
C SER A 89 0.45 6.90 -13.92
N GLU A 90 -0.28 5.84 -13.63
CA GLU A 90 -1.49 5.86 -12.81
C GLU A 90 -1.19 5.22 -11.46
N VAL A 91 -1.51 5.90 -10.36
CA VAL A 91 -1.24 5.43 -8.99
C VAL A 91 -2.56 5.16 -8.30
N LYS A 92 -2.70 3.98 -7.71
CA LYS A 92 -3.85 3.57 -6.89
C LYS A 92 -3.37 3.13 -5.53
N VAL A 93 -3.93 3.71 -4.47
CA VAL A 93 -3.62 3.34 -3.08
C VAL A 93 -4.83 2.71 -2.43
N TYR A 94 -4.62 1.61 -1.74
CA TYR A 94 -5.62 0.85 -1.00
C TYR A 94 -5.20 0.68 0.47
N THR A 95 -6.18 0.68 1.37
CA THR A 95 -6.01 0.45 2.81
C THR A 95 -7.14 -0.43 3.34
N PRO A 96 -6.89 -1.36 4.29
CA PRO A 96 -7.92 -2.23 4.86
C PRO A 96 -8.92 -1.49 5.76
N SER A 97 -8.58 -0.31 6.26
CA SER A 97 -9.40 0.50 7.15
C SER A 97 -9.81 1.82 6.51
N LEU A 98 -11.09 2.16 6.58
CA LEU A 98 -11.58 3.53 6.34
C LEU A 98 -11.14 4.43 7.50
N ASN A 99 -9.84 4.66 7.68
CA ASN A 99 -9.38 5.71 8.59
C ASN A 99 -9.64 7.05 7.91
N VAL A 100 -10.76 7.66 8.27
CA VAL A 100 -11.14 9.02 7.87
C VAL A 100 -10.27 9.99 8.69
N GLY A 101 -9.04 10.20 8.26
CA GLY A 101 -8.06 11.10 8.87
C GLY A 101 -6.92 11.40 7.88
N GLU A 102 -6.02 12.30 8.26
CA GLU A 102 -4.79 12.58 7.49
C GLU A 102 -3.87 11.35 7.58
N ASP A 103 -3.83 10.59 6.49
CA ASP A 103 -3.00 9.40 6.38
C ASP A 103 -1.64 9.79 5.82
N SER A 104 -0.63 9.86 6.70
CA SER A 104 0.74 10.23 6.33
C SER A 104 1.31 9.32 5.23
N ALA A 105 0.87 8.06 5.13
CA ALA A 105 1.32 7.16 4.07
C ALA A 105 0.74 7.59 2.71
N VAL A 106 -0.52 8.04 2.67
CA VAL A 106 -1.17 8.59 1.47
C VAL A 106 -0.56 9.95 1.10
N SER A 107 -0.28 10.83 2.07
CA SER A 107 0.38 12.12 1.80
C SER A 107 1.79 11.96 1.22
N ILE A 108 2.52 10.92 1.63
CA ILE A 108 3.81 10.57 1.00
C ILE A 108 3.60 10.21 -0.48
N VAL A 109 2.58 9.42 -0.81
CA VAL A 109 2.26 9.07 -2.20
C VAL A 109 1.93 10.33 -3.00
N GLU A 110 1.09 11.22 -2.47
CA GLU A 110 0.76 12.50 -3.09
C GLU A 110 2.00 13.35 -3.38
N ARG A 111 2.92 13.44 -2.42
CA ARG A 111 4.20 14.14 -2.61
C ARG A 111 5.04 13.50 -3.72
N CYS A 112 5.18 12.18 -3.74
CA CYS A 112 5.95 11.46 -4.76
C CYS A 112 5.42 11.67 -6.19
N MET A 113 4.11 11.90 -6.32
CA MET A 113 3.50 12.20 -7.62
C MET A 113 3.76 13.64 -8.11
N LEU A 114 4.14 14.55 -7.21
CA LEU A 114 4.29 15.99 -7.46
C LEU A 114 5.75 16.47 -7.54
N GLU A 115 6.68 15.81 -6.85
CA GLU A 115 8.09 16.24 -6.77
C GLU A 115 8.88 15.83 -8.04
N ASN A 116 9.63 16.80 -8.59
CA ASN A 116 10.57 16.70 -9.72
C ASN A 116 12.01 16.66 -9.22
#